data_AF-A0A9X0ANV3-F1
#
_entry.id   AF-A0A9X0ANV3-F1
#
_cell.length_a   1.000
_cell.length_b   1.000
_cell.length_c   1.000
_cell.angle_alpha   90.00
_cell.angle_beta   90.00
_cell.angle_gamma   90.00
#
_symmetry.space_group_name_H-M   'P 1'
#
loop_
_entity.id
_entity.type
_entity.pdbx_description
1 polymer ?
#
loop_
_entity_poly.entity_id
_entity_poly.type
_entity_poly.pdbx_seq_one_letter_code
_entity_poly.pdbx_strand_id
1 'polypeptide(L)' 'MTTKVFDIESVYDEWDRMYPRAGPRTVDGDRAYQILSGAAHPSDGLPCRVTLVAH' A
#
# COMPACT_ATOMS: atom_id res chain seq x y z
N MET A 1 -5.52 -16.71 -21.80
CA MET A 1 -4.48 -15.93 -22.49
C MET A 1 -4.31 -14.62 -21.73
N THR A 2 -3.09 -14.25 -21.36
CA THR A 2 -2.79 -13.04 -20.56
C THR A 2 -2.41 -11.89 -21.49
N THR A 3 -3.03 -10.72 -21.33
CA THR A 3 -2.81 -9.56 -22.24
C THR A 3 -1.65 -8.68 -21.79
N LYS A 4 -1.50 -8.44 -20.49
CA LYS A 4 -0.40 -7.68 -19.89
C LYS A 4 -0.08 -8.23 -18.51
N VAL A 5 1.19 -8.13 -18.12
CA VAL A 5 1.65 -8.45 -16.77
C VAL A 5 2.23 -7.18 -16.17
N PHE A 6 1.82 -6.87 -14.94
CA PHE A 6 2.33 -5.75 -14.18
C PHE A 6 3.00 -6.29 -12.92
N ASP A 7 4.13 -5.69 -12.57
CA ASP A 7 4.75 -5.87 -11.26
C ASP A 7 4.33 -4.69 -10.38
N ILE A 8 3.87 -5.02 -9.17
CA ILE A 8 3.32 -4.05 -8.21
C ILE A 8 4.03 -4.26 -6.89
N GLU A 9 4.85 -3.29 -6.52
CA GLU A 9 5.62 -3.30 -5.28
C GLU A 9 5.07 -2.25 -4.31
N SER A 10 4.87 -2.62 -3.04
CA SER A 10 4.46 -1.67 -2.01
C SER A 10 5.64 -0.79 -1.58
N VAL A 11 5.38 0.49 -1.30
CA VAL A 11 6.43 1.46 -0.95
C VAL A 11 6.10 2.20 0.35
N TYR A 12 5.54 1.47 1.33
CA TYR A 12 5.13 2.03 2.62
C TYR A 12 6.29 2.70 3.37
N ASP A 13 7.51 2.15 3.30
CA ASP A 13 8.69 2.75 3.95
C ASP A 13 9.06 4.11 3.36
N GLU A 14 9.01 4.25 2.04
CA GLU A 14 9.25 5.53 1.36
C GLU A 14 8.14 6.53 1.71
N TRP A 15 6.89 6.08 1.65
CA TRP A 15 5.72 6.86 2.01
C TRP A 15 5.80 7.37 3.45
N ASP A 16 6.18 6.50 4.39
CA ASP A 16 6.22 6.83 5.81
C ASP A 16 7.31 7.84 6.16
N ARG A 17 8.43 7.86 5.41
CA ARG A 17 9.48 8.87 5.48
C ARG A 17 9.03 10.22 4.92
N MET A 18 8.29 10.21 3.82
CA MET A 18 7.78 11.43 3.17
C MET A 18 6.63 12.06 3.97
N TYR A 19 5.81 11.23 4.61
CA TYR A 19 4.64 11.63 5.38
C TYR A 19 4.70 11.06 6.80
N PRO A 20 5.54 11.65 7.67
CA PRO A 20 5.61 11.23 9.06
C PRO A 20 4.29 11.54 9.78
N ARG A 21 3.67 10.52 10.38
CA ARG A 21 2.48 10.65 11.24
C ARG A 21 2.69 9.94 12.56
N ALA A 22 2.08 10.47 13.61
CA ALA A 22 2.06 9.86 14.94
C ALA A 22 1.02 8.73 15.02
N GLY A 23 1.26 7.76 15.90
CA GLY A 23 0.37 6.62 16.14
C GLY A 23 0.86 5.31 15.48
N PRO A 24 0.24 4.17 15.84
CA PRO A 24 0.59 2.87 15.29
C PRO A 24 0.21 2.79 13.81
N ARG A 25 1.17 2.41 12.96
CA ARG A 25 0.94 2.17 11.52
C ARG A 25 0.83 0.68 11.16
N THR A 26 1.27 -0.18 12.07
CA THR A 26 1.28 -1.62 11.89
C THR A 26 0.65 -2.33 13.09
N VAL A 27 0.06 -3.49 12.83
CA VAL A 27 -0.43 -4.44 13.82
C VAL A 27 0.15 -5.80 13.45
N ASP A 28 0.85 -6.45 14.39
CA ASP A 28 1.52 -7.74 14.15
C ASP A 28 2.49 -7.76 12.96
N GLY A 29 3.08 -6.61 12.63
CA GLY A 29 4.00 -6.44 11.50
C GLY A 29 3.33 -6.06 10.18
N ASP A 30 2.01 -6.19 10.07
CA ASP A 30 1.25 -5.83 8.87
C ASP A 30 0.74 -4.40 8.92
N ARG A 31 0.50 -3.78 7.75
CA ARG A 31 -0.07 -2.43 7.68
C ARG A 31 -1.45 -2.41 8.33
N ALA A 32 -1.65 -1.48 9.26
CA ALA A 32 -2.94 -1.28 9.90
C ALA A 32 -3.94 -0.65 8.90
N TYR A 33 -5.12 -1.24 8.78
CA TYR A 33 -6.25 -0.69 8.03
C TYR A 33 -7.41 -0.44 9.00
N GLN A 34 -8.18 0.64 8.80
CA GLN A 34 -9.38 0.89 9.59
C GLN A 34 -10.45 -0.17 9.25
N ILE A 35 -10.99 -0.87 10.24
CA ILE A 35 -11.98 -1.95 10.03
C ILE A 35 -13.38 -1.67 10.58
N LEU A 36 -13.74 -0.42 10.88
CA LEU A 36 -15.05 -0.11 11.47
C LEU A 36 -15.78 0.99 10.69
N SER A 37 -16.32 0.60 9.52
CA SER A 37 -17.55 1.09 8.85
C SER A 37 -17.39 0.96 7.32
N GLY A 38 -18.46 0.58 6.63
CA GLY A 38 -18.48 0.17 5.22
C GLY A 38 -17.83 1.19 4.26
N ALA A 39 -17.03 0.67 3.33
CA ALA A 39 -16.13 1.40 2.42
C ALA A 39 -14.91 2.07 3.09
N ALA A 40 -14.30 1.39 4.07
CA ALA A 40 -13.03 1.86 4.64
C ALA A 40 -11.92 1.84 3.58
N HIS A 41 -11.41 3.04 3.26
CA HIS A 41 -10.21 3.18 2.45
C HIS A 41 -8.97 2.98 3.33
N PRO A 42 -7.90 2.36 2.79
CA PRO A 42 -6.59 2.41 3.41
C PRO A 42 -6.21 3.83 3.80
N SER A 43 -5.79 4.03 5.05
CA SER A 43 -5.46 5.36 5.58
C SER A 43 -4.36 6.07 4.77
N ASP A 44 -3.58 5.30 4.00
CA ASP A 44 -2.48 5.76 3.16
C ASP A 44 -2.70 5.50 1.67
N GLY A 45 -3.88 5.00 1.26
CA GLY A 45 -4.22 4.87 -0.17
C GLY A 45 -3.43 3.83 -0.97
N LEU A 46 -2.80 2.83 -0.32
CA LEU A 46 -1.98 1.77 -0.95
C LEU A 46 -0.80 2.31 -1.77
N PRO A 47 0.18 2.99 -1.15
CA PRO A 47 1.35 3.50 -1.85
C PRO A 47 2.11 2.34 -2.49
N CYS A 48 2.18 2.36 -3.82
CA CYS A 48 2.83 1.33 -4.61
C CYS A 48 3.51 1.93 -5.85
N ARG A 49 4.46 1.17 -6.39
CA ARG A 49 5.06 1.41 -7.70
C ARG A 49 4.56 0.32 -8.65
N VAL A 50 4.12 0.73 -9.82
CA VAL A 50 3.62 -0.17 -10.86
C VAL A 50 4.58 -0.12 -12.04
N THR A 51 5.03 -1.29 -12.49
CA THR A 51 5.84 -1.41 -13.70
C THR A 51 5.19 -2.40 -14.67
N LEU A 52 5.34 -2.17 -15.96
CA LEU A 52 4.93 -3.13 -16.97
C LEU A 52 6.04 -4.18 -17.10
N VAL A 53 5.71 -5.45 -16.95
CA VAL A 53 6.67 -6.53 -17.18
C VAL A 53 6.86 -6.67 -18.69
N ALA A 54 8.07 -6.36 -19.16
CA ALA A 54 8.45 -6.63 -20.54
C ALA A 54 8.68 -8.14 -20.73
N HIS A 55 8.16 -8.69 -21.83
CA HIS A 55 8.38 -10.07 -22.23
C HIS A 55 9.71 -10.23 -22.98
#